data_AF-A9BB01-F1
#
_entry.id   AF-A9BB01-F1
#
_cell.length_a   1.000
_cell.length_b   1.000
_cell.length_c   1.000
_cell.angle_alpha   90.00
_cell.angle_beta   90.00
_cell.angle_gamma   90.00
#
_symmetry.space_group_name_H-M   'P 1'
#
loop_
_entity.id
_entity.type
_entity.pdbx_description
1 polymer ?
#
loop_
_entity_poly.entity_id
_entity_poly.type
_entity_poly.pdbx_seq_one_letter_code
_entity_poly.pdbx_strand_id
1 'polypeptide(L)'
;MSFPLLNSSKSLISKVLSDWGFTRKGLMNNRNGEWWLAIQLAIIAAHLAPTLPSHKSLYGMEWPITLIILGGVLFSIGNALAIITLIKLGKSLSPLPQPKKDADLVTSGIYRFSRHPLYLSLIMISIGYILIIGSLFHVTLLIGLCIVLINKAKLEEAKLKEIHPQYNQYIYQTPAIIKGLLFFDWRH
;
A
#
# COMPACT_ATOMS: atom_id res chain seq x y z
N MET A 1 -18.86 -11.33 35.80
CA MET A 1 -17.61 -11.97 35.35
C MET A 1 -17.02 -11.16 34.21
N SER A 2 -16.05 -10.30 34.51
CA SER A 2 -15.30 -9.51 33.53
C SER A 2 -14.22 -10.39 32.91
N PHE A 3 -14.33 -10.69 31.61
CA PHE A 3 -13.37 -11.51 30.88
C PHE A 3 -11.97 -10.85 30.86
N PRO A 4 -10.94 -11.42 31.53
CA PRO A 4 -9.60 -10.84 31.60
C PRO A 4 -8.90 -10.68 30.24
N LEU A 5 -9.31 -11.48 29.25
CA LEU A 5 -8.76 -11.47 27.89
C LEU A 5 -9.04 -10.16 27.12
N LEU A 6 -10.14 -9.48 27.43
CA LEU A 6 -10.52 -8.21 26.78
C LEU A 6 -9.67 -7.01 27.24
N ASN A 7 -9.09 -7.06 28.45
CA ASN A 7 -8.24 -5.98 28.95
C ASN A 7 -6.80 -6.07 28.42
N SER A 8 -6.29 -7.28 28.21
CA SER A 8 -4.95 -7.52 27.67
C SER A 8 -4.86 -7.16 26.18
N SER A 9 -5.89 -7.48 25.38
CA SER A 9 -5.89 -7.13 23.95
C SER A 9 -6.03 -5.62 23.72
N LYS A 10 -6.87 -4.93 24.49
CA LYS A 10 -7.00 -3.46 24.43
C LYS A 10 -5.71 -2.73 24.77
N SER A 11 -4.94 -3.21 25.75
CA SER A 11 -3.65 -2.62 26.10
C SER A 11 -2.59 -2.86 25.01
N LEU A 12 -2.59 -4.05 24.39
CA LEU A 12 -1.70 -4.38 23.29
C LEU A 12 -1.97 -3.54 22.03
N ILE A 13 -3.25 -3.41 21.64
CA ILE A 13 -3.66 -2.61 20.47
C ILE A 13 -3.30 -1.14 20.69
N SER A 14 -3.60 -0.61 21.88
CA SER A 14 -3.23 0.77 22.24
C SER A 14 -1.72 0.99 22.13
N LYS A 15 -0.91 0.04 22.60
CA LYS A 15 0.55 0.10 22.51
C LYS A 15 1.03 0.08 21.06
N VAL A 16 0.52 -0.85 20.23
CA VAL A 16 0.88 -0.94 18.80
C VAL A 16 0.52 0.35 18.05
N LEU A 17 -0.67 0.90 18.29
CA LEU A 17 -1.11 2.15 17.66
C LEU A 17 -0.22 3.34 18.07
N SER A 18 0.15 3.40 19.35
CA SER A 18 1.10 4.40 19.86
C SER A 18 2.48 4.22 19.24
N ASP A 19 2.98 3.00 19.10
CA ASP A 19 4.27 2.68 18.48
C ASP A 19 4.30 3.03 16.98
N TRP A 20 3.13 3.01 16.31
CA TRP A 20 2.95 3.52 14.95
C TRP A 20 2.78 5.03 14.85
N GLY A 21 2.71 5.74 15.98
CA GLY A 21 2.57 7.19 16.04
C GLY A 21 1.14 7.70 15.91
N PHE A 22 0.12 6.85 16.05
CA PHE A 22 -1.27 7.31 16.06
C PHE A 22 -1.56 8.12 17.32
N THR A 23 -2.15 9.30 17.13
CA THR A 23 -2.67 10.11 18.23
C THR A 23 -4.04 10.68 17.84
N ARG A 24 -4.93 10.91 18.80
CA ARG A 24 -6.24 11.52 18.52
C ARG A 24 -6.11 12.90 17.85
N LYS A 25 -5.15 13.72 18.31
CA LYS A 25 -4.84 15.02 17.67
C LYS A 25 -4.27 14.85 16.26
N GLY A 26 -3.46 13.81 16.04
CA GLY A 26 -2.93 13.44 14.72
C GLY A 26 -4.04 13.09 13.73
N LEU A 27 -5.02 12.29 14.15
CA LEU A 27 -6.21 11.96 13.36
C LEU A 27 -7.05 13.19 12.96
N MET A 28 -7.18 14.18 13.86
CA MET A 28 -7.93 15.41 13.58
C MET A 28 -7.20 16.35 12.63
N ASN A 29 -5.87 16.44 12.75
CA ASN A 29 -5.06 17.46 12.04
C ASN A 29 -4.19 16.86 10.92
N ASN A 30 -4.33 15.57 10.61
CA ASN A 30 -3.53 14.82 9.63
C ASN A 30 -2.01 14.97 9.81
N ARG A 31 -1.54 15.01 11.06
CA ARG A 31 -0.14 15.38 11.39
C ARG A 31 0.86 14.39 10.81
N ASN A 32 0.54 13.10 10.85
CA ASN A 32 1.46 12.04 10.46
C ASN A 32 1.11 11.42 9.10
N GLY A 33 -0.03 11.80 8.52
CA GLY A 33 -0.55 11.29 7.26
C GLY A 33 -1.67 10.26 7.44
N GLU A 34 -2.38 10.32 8.56
CA GLU A 34 -3.47 9.43 8.92
C GLU A 34 -4.59 9.40 7.87
N TRP A 35 -4.89 10.55 7.24
CA TRP A 35 -5.91 10.63 6.21
C TRP A 35 -5.51 9.90 4.93
N TRP A 36 -4.22 9.90 4.59
CA TRP A 36 -3.73 9.13 3.44
C TRP A 36 -3.95 7.63 3.65
N LEU A 37 -3.69 7.14 4.86
CA LEU A 37 -3.99 5.76 5.21
C LEU A 37 -5.49 5.48 5.18
N ALA A 38 -6.31 6.36 5.74
CA ALA A 38 -7.77 6.19 5.74
C ALA A 38 -8.33 6.13 4.31
N ILE A 39 -7.90 7.03 3.43
CA ILE A 39 -8.29 7.05 2.01
C ILE A 39 -7.78 5.79 1.31
N GLN A 40 -6.53 5.38 1.55
CA GLN A 40 -5.98 4.13 0.99
C GLN A 40 -6.84 2.92 1.39
N LEU A 41 -7.19 2.79 2.66
CA LEU A 41 -8.03 1.70 3.16
C LEU A 41 -9.46 1.77 2.60
N ALA A 42 -10.02 2.97 2.48
CA ALA A 42 -11.33 3.17 1.88
C ALA A 42 -11.36 2.75 0.40
N ILE A 43 -10.34 3.10 -0.38
CA ILE A 43 -10.21 2.69 -1.79
C ILE A 43 -10.03 1.17 -1.90
N ILE A 44 -9.20 0.56 -1.05
CA ILE A 44 -9.03 -0.90 -1.02
C ILE A 44 -10.36 -1.58 -0.67
N ALA A 45 -11.07 -1.09 0.35
CA ALA A 45 -12.38 -1.62 0.72
C ALA A 45 -13.42 -1.44 -0.40
N ALA A 46 -13.35 -0.33 -1.14
CA ALA A 46 -14.24 -0.08 -2.29
C ALA A 46 -14.05 -1.09 -3.43
N HIS A 47 -12.94 -1.82 -3.51
CA HIS A 47 -12.80 -2.93 -4.45
C HIS A 47 -13.69 -4.14 -4.10
N LEU A 48 -14.28 -4.17 -2.89
CA LEU A 48 -15.28 -5.18 -2.53
C LEU A 48 -16.69 -4.82 -3.04
N ALA A 49 -16.86 -3.61 -3.58
CA ALA A 49 -18.14 -3.19 -4.11
C ALA A 49 -18.52 -4.03 -5.35
N PRO A 50 -19.82 -4.35 -5.52
CA PRO A 50 -20.28 -5.10 -6.68
C PRO A 50 -20.01 -4.32 -7.97
N THR A 51 -19.75 -5.04 -9.06
CA THR A 51 -19.66 -4.42 -10.38
C THR A 51 -21.04 -4.10 -10.92
N LEU A 52 -21.34 -2.81 -10.99
CA LEU A 52 -22.54 -2.28 -11.62
C LEU A 52 -22.10 -1.46 -12.84
N PRO A 53 -22.48 -1.82 -14.09
CA PRO A 53 -23.14 -3.06 -14.54
C PRO A 53 -22.23 -4.29 -14.40
N SER A 54 -22.81 -5.49 -14.27
CA SER A 54 -22.05 -6.74 -14.27
C SER A 54 -21.28 -6.90 -15.59
N HIS A 55 -20.13 -7.57 -15.59
CA HIS A 55 -19.27 -7.80 -16.77
C HIS A 55 -20.02 -8.42 -17.97
N LYS A 56 -21.20 -9.01 -17.76
CA LYS A 56 -22.09 -9.53 -18.80
C LYS A 56 -22.88 -8.45 -19.56
N SER A 57 -22.98 -7.24 -19.01
CA SER A 57 -23.95 -6.22 -19.43
C SER A 57 -23.35 -5.01 -20.14
N LEU A 58 -22.03 -4.81 -20.12
CA LEU A 58 -21.44 -3.56 -20.62
C LEU A 58 -21.37 -3.49 -22.16
N TYR A 59 -21.27 -4.63 -22.85
CA TYR A 59 -21.20 -4.69 -24.33
C TYR A 59 -21.82 -5.95 -24.97
N GLY A 60 -22.49 -6.83 -24.21
CA GLY A 60 -23.01 -8.11 -24.73
C GLY A 60 -21.94 -9.13 -25.14
N MET A 61 -20.66 -8.83 -24.88
CA MET A 61 -19.52 -9.70 -25.11
C MET A 61 -19.08 -10.36 -23.79
N GLU A 62 -18.80 -11.67 -23.83
CA GLU A 62 -18.24 -12.38 -22.68
C GLU A 62 -16.84 -11.87 -22.36
N TRP A 63 -16.57 -11.61 -21.08
CA TRP A 63 -15.25 -11.16 -20.64
C TRP A 63 -14.20 -12.26 -20.91
N PRO A 64 -13.08 -11.97 -21.59
CA PRO A 64 -12.15 -13.01 -22.03
C PRO A 64 -11.56 -13.81 -20.87
N ILE A 65 -11.66 -15.15 -20.94
CA ILE A 65 -11.09 -16.05 -19.93
C ILE A 65 -9.58 -15.87 -19.76
N THR A 66 -8.87 -15.51 -20.84
CA THR A 66 -7.43 -15.20 -20.78
C THR A 66 -7.14 -14.02 -19.85
N LEU A 67 -7.97 -12.97 -19.85
CA LEU A 67 -7.81 -11.84 -18.94
C LEU A 67 -8.10 -12.25 -17.49
N ILE A 68 -9.08 -13.12 -17.27
CA ILE A 68 -9.38 -13.67 -15.95
C ILE A 68 -8.19 -14.48 -15.41
N ILE A 69 -7.59 -15.33 -16.23
CA ILE A 69 -6.42 -16.15 -15.84
C ILE A 69 -5.21 -15.24 -15.55
N LEU A 70 -4.89 -14.30 -16.44
CA LEU A 70 -3.80 -13.34 -16.24
C LEU A 70 -4.03 -12.49 -14.99
N GLY A 71 -5.27 -12.05 -14.76
CA GLY A 71 -5.68 -11.31 -13.59
C GLY A 71 -5.51 -12.11 -12.30
N GLY A 72 -5.93 -13.39 -12.31
CA GLY A 72 -5.74 -14.32 -11.21
C GLY A 72 -4.26 -14.51 -10.85
N VAL A 73 -3.41 -14.77 -11.86
CA VAL A 73 -1.96 -14.91 -11.67
C VAL A 73 -1.36 -13.63 -11.07
N LEU A 74 -1.68 -12.46 -11.65
CA LEU A 74 -1.15 -11.18 -11.17
C LEU A 74 -1.61 -10.86 -9.74
N PHE A 75 -2.89 -11.13 -9.44
CA PHE A 75 -3.47 -10.97 -8.11
C PHE A 75 -2.76 -11.86 -7.08
N SER A 76 -2.50 -13.14 -7.42
CA SER A 76 -1.77 -14.06 -6.55
C SER A 76 -0.32 -13.62 -6.32
N ILE A 77 0.39 -13.20 -7.35
CA ILE A 77 1.77 -12.68 -7.21
C ILE A 77 1.79 -11.43 -6.34
N GLY A 78 0.84 -10.50 -6.53
CA GLY A 78 0.71 -9.31 -5.71
C GLY A 78 0.52 -9.64 -4.23
N ASN A 79 -0.37 -10.60 -3.90
CA ASN A 79 -0.57 -11.05 -2.52
C ASN A 79 0.70 -11.70 -1.93
N ALA A 80 1.39 -12.55 -2.70
CA ALA A 80 2.64 -13.16 -2.26
C ALA A 80 3.71 -12.08 -1.97
N LEU A 81 3.84 -11.07 -2.84
CA LEU A 81 4.76 -9.95 -2.64
C LEU A 81 4.38 -9.12 -1.40
N ALA A 82 3.09 -8.87 -1.16
CA ALA A 82 2.63 -8.16 0.02
C ALA A 82 3.03 -8.92 1.30
N ILE A 83 2.79 -10.23 1.35
CA ILE A 83 3.15 -11.09 2.49
C ILE A 83 4.67 -11.07 2.72
N ILE A 84 5.48 -11.28 1.67
CA ILE A 84 6.94 -11.23 1.76
C ILE A 84 7.42 -9.87 2.27
N THR A 85 6.80 -8.78 1.80
CA THR A 85 7.14 -7.42 2.22
C THR A 85 6.83 -7.21 3.70
N LEU A 86 5.64 -7.61 4.14
CA LEU A 86 5.22 -7.48 5.54
C LEU A 86 6.12 -8.29 6.48
N ILE A 87 6.49 -9.52 6.10
CA ILE A 87 7.42 -10.37 6.86
C ILE A 87 8.80 -9.70 6.95
N LYS A 88 9.32 -9.16 5.84
CA LYS A 88 10.64 -8.49 5.84
C LYS A 88 10.64 -7.19 6.63
N LEU A 89 9.55 -6.43 6.63
CA LEU A 89 9.47 -5.18 7.37
C LEU A 89 9.33 -5.41 8.87
N GLY A 90 8.66 -6.50 9.29
CA GLY A 90 8.61 -6.96 10.67
C GLY A 90 8.30 -5.83 11.66
N LYS A 91 9.24 -5.57 12.58
CA LYS A 91 9.11 -4.53 13.63
C LYS A 91 9.17 -3.09 13.09
N SER A 92 9.71 -2.88 11.90
CA SER A 92 9.80 -1.57 11.24
C SER A 92 8.52 -1.20 10.48
N LEU A 93 7.54 -2.10 10.39
CA LEU A 93 6.26 -1.82 9.76
C LEU A 93 5.52 -0.73 10.54
N SER A 94 5.17 0.34 9.82
CA SER A 94 4.20 1.34 10.20
C SER A 94 3.27 1.59 9.01
N PRO A 95 1.94 1.63 9.21
CA PRO A 95 1.01 1.97 8.14
C PRO A 95 0.97 3.50 7.88
N LEU A 96 1.55 4.30 8.78
CA LEU A 96 1.64 5.75 8.66
C LEU A 96 2.89 6.17 7.89
N PRO A 97 2.82 7.29 7.16
CA PRO A 97 3.98 7.88 6.47
C PRO A 97 5.15 8.27 7.37
N GLN A 98 4.98 8.24 8.68
CA GLN A 98 6.02 8.59 9.63
C GLN A 98 6.90 7.36 9.91
N PRO A 99 8.19 7.38 9.53
CA PRO A 99 9.12 6.34 9.93
C PRO A 99 9.28 6.31 11.46
N LYS A 100 9.46 5.12 12.02
CA LYS A 100 9.80 4.96 13.43
C LYS A 100 11.18 5.59 13.67
N LYS A 101 11.32 6.37 14.75
CA LYS A 101 12.54 7.15 15.06
C LYS A 101 13.81 6.29 15.14
N ASP A 102 13.68 5.01 15.50
CA ASP A 102 14.80 4.08 15.69
C ASP A 102 14.81 2.94 14.65
N ALA A 103 14.07 3.06 13.54
CA ALA A 103 14.07 2.03 12.52
C ALA A 103 15.27 2.18 11.59
N ASP A 104 16.06 1.11 11.45
CA ASP A 104 17.13 1.06 10.45
C ASP A 104 16.58 1.17 9.02
N LEU A 105 17.34 1.83 8.16
CA LEU A 105 17.03 1.91 6.73
C LEU A 105 17.26 0.55 6.05
N VAL A 106 16.16 -0.10 5.65
CA VAL A 106 16.21 -1.39 4.94
C VAL A 106 16.33 -1.17 3.43
N THR A 107 17.48 -1.52 2.85
CA THR A 107 17.75 -1.42 1.40
C THR A 107 17.97 -2.76 0.71
N SER A 108 17.95 -3.87 1.46
CA SER A 108 18.32 -5.20 0.97
C SER A 108 17.11 -6.05 0.53
N GLY A 109 17.38 -7.11 -0.22
CA GLY A 109 16.34 -8.06 -0.63
C GLY A 109 15.37 -7.45 -1.64
N ILE A 110 14.07 -7.40 -1.31
CA ILE A 110 13.04 -6.83 -2.21
C ILE A 110 13.18 -5.31 -2.34
N TYR A 111 13.73 -4.66 -1.31
CA TYR A 111 13.94 -3.22 -1.25
C TYR A 111 15.01 -2.76 -2.26
N ARG A 112 15.88 -3.66 -2.75
CA ARG A 112 16.83 -3.31 -3.83
C ARG A 112 16.16 -3.06 -5.19
N PHE A 113 14.91 -3.50 -5.35
CA PHE A 113 14.19 -3.42 -6.62
C PHE A 113 13.11 -2.34 -6.63
N SER A 114 12.62 -1.96 -5.45
CA SER A 114 11.57 -0.97 -5.26
C SER A 114 11.72 -0.40 -3.86
N ARG A 115 11.72 0.92 -3.71
CA ARG A 115 11.78 1.54 -2.38
C ARG A 115 10.48 1.32 -1.59
N HIS A 116 9.36 1.13 -2.30
CA HIS A 116 8.02 0.91 -1.75
C HIS A 116 7.39 -0.40 -2.27
N PRO A 117 7.96 -1.58 -1.93
CA PRO A 117 7.51 -2.86 -2.49
C PRO A 117 6.08 -3.24 -2.04
N LEU A 118 5.63 -2.75 -0.88
CA LEU A 118 4.25 -2.92 -0.44
C LEU A 118 3.28 -2.15 -1.37
N TYR A 119 3.66 -0.95 -1.82
CA TYR A 119 2.82 -0.16 -2.71
C TYR A 119 2.75 -0.77 -4.09
N LEU A 120 3.87 -1.33 -4.57
CA LEU A 120 3.90 -2.15 -5.77
C LEU A 120 2.92 -3.33 -5.66
N SER A 121 2.93 -4.05 -4.54
CA SER A 121 2.04 -5.20 -4.34
C SER A 121 0.55 -4.80 -4.38
N LEU A 122 0.18 -3.66 -3.79
CA LEU A 122 -1.21 -3.16 -3.80
C LEU A 122 -1.68 -2.80 -5.21
N ILE A 123 -0.80 -2.20 -6.02
CA ILE A 123 -1.07 -1.88 -7.43
C ILE A 123 -1.26 -3.18 -8.22
N MET A 124 -0.40 -4.19 -8.04
CA MET A 124 -0.53 -5.48 -8.72
C MET A 124 -1.83 -6.20 -8.36
N ILE A 125 -2.21 -6.19 -7.08
CA ILE A 125 -3.47 -6.76 -6.59
C ILE A 125 -4.66 -6.05 -7.25
N SER A 126 -4.65 -4.72 -7.27
CA SER A 126 -5.73 -3.93 -7.88
C SER A 126 -5.85 -4.17 -9.40
N ILE A 127 -4.73 -4.21 -10.13
CA ILE A 127 -4.72 -4.55 -11.57
C ILE A 127 -5.23 -5.98 -11.79
N GLY A 128 -4.76 -6.94 -11.01
CA GLY A 128 -5.21 -8.34 -11.11
C GLY A 128 -6.72 -8.46 -10.89
N TYR A 129 -7.25 -7.74 -9.90
CA TYR A 129 -8.69 -7.69 -9.63
C TYR A 129 -9.49 -7.06 -10.78
N ILE A 130 -9.01 -5.96 -11.36
CA ILE A 130 -9.62 -5.33 -12.54
C ILE A 130 -9.67 -6.29 -13.72
N LEU A 131 -8.61 -7.05 -13.97
CA LEU A 131 -8.54 -8.02 -15.05
C LEU A 131 -9.51 -9.20 -14.85
N ILE A 132 -9.77 -9.59 -13.59
CA ILE A 132 -10.76 -10.62 -13.27
C ILE A 132 -12.18 -10.10 -13.52
N ILE A 133 -12.46 -8.85 -13.13
CA ILE A 133 -13.83 -8.35 -13.03
C ILE A 133 -14.28 -7.47 -14.20
N GLY A 134 -13.34 -6.91 -14.99
CA GLY A 134 -13.61 -6.13 -16.20
C GLY A 134 -14.41 -4.84 -15.97
N SER A 135 -14.06 -4.04 -14.94
CA SER A 135 -14.88 -2.89 -14.50
C SER A 135 -14.16 -1.55 -14.58
N LEU A 136 -14.76 -0.59 -15.30
CA LEU A 136 -14.28 0.80 -15.37
C LEU A 136 -14.31 1.50 -14.01
N PHE A 137 -15.30 1.21 -13.17
CA PHE A 137 -15.34 1.72 -11.80
C PHE A 137 -14.05 1.31 -11.03
N HIS A 138 -13.64 0.05 -11.15
CA HIS A 138 -12.42 -0.41 -10.50
C HIS A 138 -11.14 0.19 -11.12
N VAL A 139 -11.14 0.52 -12.41
CA VAL A 139 -10.06 1.31 -13.03
C VAL A 139 -9.96 2.69 -12.38
N THR A 140 -11.08 3.36 -12.10
CA THR A 140 -11.04 4.66 -11.39
C THR A 140 -10.50 4.51 -9.96
N LEU A 141 -10.84 3.42 -9.27
CA LEU A 141 -10.27 3.10 -7.95
C LEU A 141 -8.75 2.87 -8.02
N LEU A 142 -8.25 2.17 -9.04
CA LEU A 142 -6.81 1.99 -9.25
C LEU A 142 -6.10 3.33 -9.48
N ILE A 143 -6.65 4.23 -10.29
CA ILE A 143 -6.07 5.55 -10.52
C ILE A 143 -6.01 6.34 -9.20
N GLY A 144 -7.11 6.35 -8.44
CA GLY A 144 -7.15 6.96 -7.11
C GLY A 144 -6.13 6.36 -6.15
N LEU A 145 -6.00 5.03 -6.15
CA LEU A 145 -5.02 4.30 -5.35
C LEU A 145 -3.59 4.72 -5.72
N CYS A 146 -3.26 4.80 -7.01
CA CYS A 146 -1.94 5.22 -7.47
C CYS A 146 -1.62 6.64 -7.01
N ILE A 147 -2.57 7.58 -7.14
CA ILE A 147 -2.38 8.96 -6.67
C ILE A 147 -2.09 9.00 -5.17
N VAL A 148 -2.89 8.28 -4.38
CA VAL A 148 -2.70 8.20 -2.92
C VAL A 148 -1.33 7.61 -2.57
N LEU A 149 -0.97 6.48 -3.18
CA LEU A 149 0.30 5.81 -2.90
C LEU A 149 1.52 6.65 -3.30
N ILE A 150 1.47 7.36 -4.43
CA ILE A 150 2.56 8.25 -4.87
C ILE A 150 2.74 9.40 -3.88
N ASN A 151 1.66 10.08 -3.49
CA ASN A 151 1.74 11.19 -2.54
C ASN A 151 2.22 10.70 -1.16
N LYS A 152 1.71 9.56 -0.71
CA LYS A 152 2.09 8.93 0.55
C LYS A 152 3.57 8.53 0.55
N ALA A 153 4.06 7.92 -0.53
CA ALA A 153 5.46 7.59 -0.73
C ALA A 153 6.34 8.85 -0.68
N LYS A 154 6.00 9.93 -1.38
CA LYS A 154 6.78 11.17 -1.36
C LYS A 154 6.90 11.77 0.06
N LEU A 155 5.82 11.73 0.84
CA LEU A 155 5.83 12.17 2.24
C LEU A 155 6.71 11.28 3.13
N GLU A 156 6.69 9.96 2.91
CA GLU A 156 7.58 9.01 3.58
C GLU A 156 9.04 9.28 3.25
N GLU A 157 9.36 9.45 1.97
CA GLU A 157 10.73 9.71 1.51
C GLU A 157 11.28 11.04 2.03
N ALA A 158 10.44 12.08 2.13
CA ALA A 158 10.85 13.36 2.71
C ALA A 158 11.31 13.19 4.17
N LYS A 159 10.55 12.44 4.98
CA LYS A 159 10.92 12.14 6.38
C LYS A 159 12.11 11.20 6.49
N LEU A 160 12.22 10.21 5.59
CA LEU A 160 13.36 9.30 5.57
C LEU A 160 14.67 10.02 5.24
N LYS A 161 14.64 11.05 4.38
CA LYS A 161 15.80 11.91 4.10
C LYS A 161 16.26 12.72 5.32
N GLU A 162 15.34 13.14 6.17
CA GLU A 162 15.66 13.87 7.41
C GLU A 162 16.37 12.99 8.44
N ILE A 163 16.02 11.69 8.48
CA ILE A 163 16.49 10.75 9.51
C ILE A 163 17.72 9.96 9.03
N HIS A 164 17.79 9.61 7.74
CA HIS A 164 18.83 8.77 7.19
C HIS A 164 19.61 9.49 6.08
N PRO A 165 20.82 10.01 6.38
CA PRO A 165 21.67 10.66 5.39
C PRO A 165 21.98 9.77 4.17
N GLN A 166 22.03 8.43 4.35
CA GLN A 166 22.27 7.48 3.26
C GLN A 166 21.07 7.30 2.31
N TYR A 167 19.90 7.83 2.64
CA TYR A 167 18.69 7.67 1.84
C TYR A 167 18.83 8.26 0.43
N ASN A 168 19.57 9.36 0.28
CA ASN A 168 19.83 9.96 -1.03
C ASN A 168 20.59 8.99 -1.95
N GLN A 169 21.56 8.23 -1.42
CA GLN A 169 22.28 7.22 -2.21
C GLN A 169 21.34 6.09 -2.65
N TYR A 170 20.42 5.68 -1.78
CA TYR A 170 19.43 4.65 -2.09
C TYR A 170 18.45 5.07 -3.19
N ILE A 171 18.07 6.35 -3.25
CA ILE A 171 17.24 6.89 -4.33
C ILE A 171 17.89 6.67 -5.69
N TYR A 172 19.18 6.97 -5.85
CA TYR A 172 19.84 6.82 -7.15
C TYR A 172 19.85 5.37 -7.67
N GLN A 173 19.90 4.39 -6.77
CA GLN A 173 20.09 2.98 -7.12
C GLN A 173 18.77 2.25 -7.34
N THR A 174 17.69 2.66 -6.67
CA THR A 174 16.46 1.89 -6.57
C THR A 174 15.27 2.74 -6.97
N PRO A 175 14.38 2.32 -7.90
CA PRO A 175 13.20 3.10 -8.28
C PRO A 175 12.21 3.20 -7.10
N ALA A 176 11.32 4.20 -7.14
CA ALA A 176 10.36 4.38 -6.04
C ALA A 176 9.39 3.20 -5.92
N ILE A 177 8.64 2.90 -6.98
CA ILE A 177 7.66 1.80 -7.02
C ILE A 177 7.95 0.87 -8.20
N ILE A 178 7.97 1.39 -9.44
CA ILE A 178 8.18 0.63 -10.69
C ILE A 178 9.25 1.32 -11.53
N LYS A 179 10.28 0.58 -11.94
CA LYS A 179 11.37 1.10 -12.79
C LYS A 179 10.84 1.57 -14.15
N GLY A 180 11.25 2.76 -14.59
CA GLY A 180 10.99 3.27 -15.94
C GLY A 180 9.61 3.89 -16.17
N LEU A 181 8.73 3.88 -15.17
CA LEU A 181 7.44 4.59 -15.24
C LEU A 181 7.58 5.97 -14.59
N LEU A 182 7.37 7.04 -15.35
CA LEU A 182 7.61 8.44 -14.94
C LEU A 182 7.06 8.78 -13.55
N PHE A 183 5.80 8.42 -13.28
CA PHE A 183 5.15 8.72 -12.00
C PHE A 183 5.54 7.80 -10.85
N PHE A 184 6.18 6.65 -11.14
CA PHE A 184 6.58 5.63 -10.18
C PHE A 184 8.11 5.51 -10.03
N ASP A 185 8.87 6.35 -10.73
CA ASP A 185 10.33 6.33 -10.77
C ASP A 185 10.90 7.75 -10.68
N TRP A 186 10.86 8.37 -9.50
CA TRP A 186 11.40 9.71 -9.25
C TRP A 186 12.82 9.66 -8.67
N ARG A 187 13.74 9.03 -9.42
CA ARG A 187 15.18 9.01 -9.07
C ARG A 187 15.95 10.26 -9.52
N HIS A 188 15.29 11.13 -10.29
CA HIS A 188 15.84 12.31 -10.92
C HIS A 188 15.32 13.58 -10.26
#